data_AF-A0A4R8X913-F1
#
_entry.id   AF-A0A4R8X913-F1
#
_cell.length_a   1.000
_cell.length_b   1.000
_cell.length_c   1.000
_cell.angle_alpha   90.00
_cell.angle_beta   90.00
_cell.angle_gamma   90.00
#
_symmetry.space_group_name_H-M   'P 1'
#
loop_
_entity.id
_entity.type
_entity.pdbx_description
1 polymer ?
#
loop_
_entity_poly.entity_id
_entity_poly.type
_entity_poly.pdbx_seq_one_letter_code
_entity_poly.pdbx_strand_id
1 'polypeptide(L)'
;MHVCIGDQAVAAGVLVTLEPEDAVVATNREHGHALLRGVAAGAILAEMYGFEQGCCRGRSGSMHLFDAATRFFGGNAIVAGGLPLAIGLALADKMAGRSRVTACFFGEGAVEEATRRAVAAVRAGAGPHFLELRTYRFRAHSMIDPVRYREKAEVAQGLERDPIDLLRAALEAAGELPERMWADLQASVDTEVQAAVDFAEAGTAQPVENLTRHVYTERDVTEQERS
;
A
#
# COMPACT_ATOMS: atom_id res chain seq x y z
N MET A 1 -6.78 -6.70 -10.91
CA MET A 1 -5.62 -6.67 -10.01
C MET A 1 -4.41 -6.08 -10.73
N HIS A 2 -3.71 -5.15 -10.06
CA HIS A 2 -2.42 -4.61 -10.47
C HIS A 2 -1.36 -5.04 -9.46
N VAL A 3 -0.31 -5.69 -9.93
CA VAL A 3 0.73 -6.26 -9.06
C VAL A 3 1.86 -5.27 -8.80
N CYS A 4 2.44 -5.35 -7.60
CA CYS A 4 3.62 -4.59 -7.15
C CYS A 4 4.90 -5.46 -7.14
N ILE A 5 4.95 -6.51 -7.96
CA ILE A 5 6.10 -7.41 -8.05
C ILE A 5 7.24 -6.68 -8.79
N GLY A 6 8.33 -6.45 -8.07
CA GLY A 6 9.46 -5.58 -8.43
C GLY A 6 9.53 -4.29 -7.60
N ASP A 7 8.44 -3.90 -6.95
CA ASP A 7 8.31 -2.62 -6.23
C ASP A 7 8.34 -2.81 -4.70
N GLN A 8 8.68 -4.00 -4.21
CA GLN A 8 8.60 -4.34 -2.79
C GLN A 8 9.57 -3.53 -1.92
N ALA A 9 10.81 -3.31 -2.39
CA ALA A 9 11.80 -2.51 -1.66
C ALA A 9 11.39 -1.04 -1.48
N VAL A 10 10.50 -0.54 -2.34
CA VAL A 10 10.01 0.84 -2.27
C VAL A 10 9.07 0.98 -1.11
N ALA A 11 8.04 0.12 -1.10
CA ALA A 11 7.05 0.08 -0.06
C ALA A 11 7.75 -0.19 1.28
N ALA A 12 8.57 -1.24 1.37
CA ALA A 12 9.26 -1.62 2.60
C ALA A 12 10.22 -0.54 3.09
N GLY A 13 11.09 -0.04 2.20
CA GLY A 13 12.09 0.97 2.55
C GLY A 13 11.49 2.31 2.93
N VAL A 14 10.35 2.70 2.36
CA VAL A 14 9.66 3.94 2.80
C VAL A 14 8.90 3.71 4.09
N LEU A 15 8.04 2.68 4.16
CA LEU A 15 7.10 2.51 5.27
C LEU A 15 7.81 2.22 6.60
N VAL A 16 8.98 1.54 6.59
CA VAL A 16 9.77 1.30 7.82
C VAL A 16 10.32 2.58 8.45
N THR A 17 10.38 3.67 7.69
CA THR A 17 10.85 4.98 8.18
C THR A 17 9.73 5.86 8.73
N LEU A 18 8.47 5.44 8.59
CA LEU A 18 7.29 6.20 9.00
C LEU A 18 6.79 5.74 10.37
N GLU A 19 6.23 6.67 11.13
CA GLU A 19 5.54 6.36 12.39
C GLU A 19 4.10 5.87 12.15
N PRO A 20 3.48 5.16 13.11
CA PRO A 20 2.06 4.75 13.02
C PRO A 20 1.07 5.90 12.80
N GLU A 21 1.45 7.13 13.17
CA GLU A 21 0.62 8.33 13.01
C GLU A 21 0.81 9.05 11.67
N ASP A 22 1.85 8.68 10.92
CA ASP A 22 2.09 9.22 9.58
C ASP A 22 1.01 8.74 8.59
N ALA A 23 0.75 9.51 7.54
CA ALA A 23 -0.23 9.15 6.53
C ALA A 23 0.45 8.52 5.32
N VAL A 24 -0.17 7.49 4.74
CA VAL A 24 0.28 6.86 3.50
C VAL A 24 -0.79 7.04 2.41
N VAL A 25 -0.41 7.61 1.28
CA VAL A 25 -1.24 7.75 0.08
C VAL A 25 -0.56 7.01 -1.06
N ALA A 26 -1.17 5.91 -1.52
CA ALA A 26 -0.59 5.01 -2.50
C ALA A 26 -1.32 5.04 -3.87
N THR A 27 -0.71 4.38 -4.86
CA THR A 27 -1.25 4.16 -6.22
C THR A 27 -2.06 2.87 -6.29
N ASN A 28 -2.73 2.59 -7.41
CA ASN A 28 -3.45 1.33 -7.64
C ASN A 28 -2.61 0.02 -7.54
N ARG A 29 -1.31 0.07 -7.24
CA ARG A 29 -0.44 -1.07 -6.89
C ARG A 29 -0.21 -1.21 -5.37
N GLU A 30 -1.16 -0.78 -4.55
CA GLU A 30 -0.91 -0.55 -3.12
C GLU A 30 -0.96 -1.77 -2.19
N HIS A 31 -1.28 -2.98 -2.66
CA HIS A 31 -1.50 -4.15 -1.79
C HIS A 31 -0.32 -4.39 -0.82
N GLY A 32 0.93 -4.29 -1.30
CA GLY A 32 2.12 -4.41 -0.45
C GLY A 32 2.25 -3.25 0.56
N HIS A 33 1.83 -2.04 0.19
CA HIS A 33 1.82 -0.89 1.10
C HIS A 33 0.78 -1.09 2.21
N ALA A 34 -0.41 -1.57 1.87
CA ALA A 34 -1.47 -1.83 2.84
C ALA A 34 -1.03 -2.88 3.88
N LEU A 35 -0.42 -3.99 3.42
CA LEU A 35 0.14 -5.02 4.31
C LEU A 35 1.20 -4.45 5.24
N LEU A 36 2.21 -3.78 4.69
CA LEU A 36 3.30 -3.16 5.46
C LEU A 36 2.81 -2.07 6.41
N ARG A 37 1.67 -1.44 6.09
CA ARG A 37 1.05 -0.43 6.94
C ARG A 37 0.22 -1.02 8.08
N GLY A 38 -0.02 -2.34 8.06
CA GLY A 38 -0.74 -3.07 9.10
C GLY A 38 -2.20 -3.37 8.78
N VAL A 39 -2.64 -3.17 7.54
CA VAL A 39 -3.97 -3.64 7.11
C VAL A 39 -3.90 -5.17 6.99
N ALA A 40 -4.82 -5.86 7.68
CA ALA A 40 -4.81 -7.32 7.74
C ALA A 40 -4.93 -7.96 6.35
N ALA A 41 -4.10 -8.96 6.06
CA ALA A 41 -4.10 -9.67 4.77
C ALA A 41 -5.48 -10.24 4.40
N GLY A 42 -6.20 -10.81 5.37
CA GLY A 42 -7.55 -11.31 5.17
C GLY A 42 -8.54 -10.21 4.77
N ALA A 43 -8.46 -9.02 5.37
CA ALA A 43 -9.30 -7.88 4.99
C ALA A 43 -8.96 -7.34 3.58
N ILE A 44 -7.68 -7.36 3.20
CA ILE A 44 -7.27 -7.00 1.83
C ILE A 44 -7.84 -8.00 0.81
N LEU A 45 -7.72 -9.30 1.07
CA LEU A 45 -8.26 -10.33 0.17
C LEU A 45 -9.79 -10.31 0.12
N ALA A 46 -10.46 -10.15 1.26
CA ALA A 46 -11.91 -10.00 1.31
C ALA A 46 -12.38 -8.77 0.50
N GLU A 47 -11.63 -7.66 0.55
CA GLU A 47 -11.92 -6.49 -0.28
C GLU A 47 -11.79 -6.80 -1.77
N MET A 48 -10.75 -7.53 -2.16
CA MET A 48 -10.55 -7.97 -3.54
C MET A 48 -11.66 -8.91 -4.04
N TYR A 49 -12.27 -9.67 -3.14
CA TYR A 49 -13.39 -10.57 -3.44
C TYR A 49 -14.75 -9.84 -3.45
N GLY A 50 -14.80 -8.58 -3.03
CA GLY A 50 -16.04 -7.82 -2.93
C GLY A 50 -16.90 -8.18 -1.71
N PHE A 51 -16.27 -8.69 -0.65
CA PHE A 51 -16.96 -9.12 0.56
C PHE A 51 -16.96 -8.06 1.67
N GLU A 52 -17.97 -8.14 2.53
CA GLU A 52 -18.23 -7.17 3.59
C GLU A 52 -17.09 -7.04 4.61
N GLN A 53 -16.32 -8.10 4.81
CA GLN A 53 -15.16 -8.15 5.68
C GLN A 53 -13.94 -7.41 5.09
N GLY A 54 -14.04 -6.89 3.86
CA GLY A 54 -13.01 -6.06 3.25
C GLY A 54 -12.77 -4.75 4.01
N CYS A 55 -11.57 -4.18 3.88
CA CYS A 55 -11.22 -2.90 4.54
C CYS A 55 -12.14 -1.73 4.13
N CYS A 56 -12.72 -1.79 2.92
CA CYS A 56 -13.71 -0.85 2.39
C CYS A 56 -15.09 -1.51 2.24
N ARG A 57 -15.31 -2.62 2.95
CA ARG A 57 -16.52 -3.45 2.92
C ARG A 57 -16.85 -4.04 1.55
N GLY A 58 -15.86 -4.35 0.73
CA GLY A 58 -16.02 -5.01 -0.56
C GLY A 58 -16.51 -4.08 -1.68
N ARG A 59 -16.40 -2.76 -1.49
CA ARG A 59 -16.93 -1.73 -2.40
C ARG A 59 -15.87 -1.16 -3.33
N SER A 60 -14.61 -1.27 -2.94
CA SER A 60 -13.46 -0.72 -3.65
C SER A 60 -12.83 -1.70 -4.61
N GLY A 61 -12.82 -2.98 -4.23
CA GLY A 61 -12.06 -4.00 -4.95
C GLY A 61 -10.54 -3.74 -4.93
N SER A 62 -9.83 -4.35 -5.87
CA SER A 62 -8.35 -4.44 -5.89
C SER A 62 -7.57 -3.14 -6.19
N MET A 63 -8.22 -1.99 -6.29
CA MET A 63 -7.54 -0.73 -6.68
C MET A 63 -7.87 0.45 -5.78
N HIS A 64 -8.67 0.24 -4.72
CA HIS A 64 -9.05 1.31 -3.80
C HIS A 64 -9.02 0.88 -2.32
N LEU A 65 -7.89 0.35 -1.86
CA LEU A 65 -7.74 -0.04 -0.45
C LEU A 65 -7.59 1.20 0.44
N PHE A 66 -8.39 1.27 1.49
CA PHE A 66 -8.41 2.38 2.45
C PHE A 66 -8.57 1.82 3.86
N ASP A 67 -7.83 2.39 4.81
CA ASP A 67 -8.01 2.14 6.23
C ASP A 67 -7.64 3.38 7.05
N ALA A 68 -8.65 4.00 7.67
CA ALA A 68 -8.45 5.18 8.50
C ALA A 68 -7.67 4.88 9.78
N ALA A 69 -7.78 3.65 10.32
CA ALA A 69 -7.13 3.27 11.57
C ALA A 69 -5.61 3.27 11.45
N THR A 70 -5.09 2.71 10.36
CA THR A 70 -3.65 2.73 10.03
C THR A 70 -3.21 3.99 9.27
N ARG A 71 -4.11 4.98 9.11
CA ARG A 71 -3.90 6.20 8.30
C ARG A 71 -3.41 5.88 6.88
N PHE A 72 -3.93 4.79 6.34
CA PHE A 72 -3.70 4.35 5.00
C PHE A 72 -4.82 4.88 4.10
N PHE A 73 -4.55 5.99 3.44
CA PHE A 73 -5.47 6.66 2.51
C PHE A 73 -5.15 6.24 1.06
N GLY A 74 -4.81 4.96 0.88
CA GLY A 74 -4.49 4.34 -0.40
C GLY A 74 -5.68 4.37 -1.38
N GLY A 75 -5.42 3.95 -2.61
CA GLY A 75 -6.47 3.59 -3.55
C GLY A 75 -6.59 4.40 -4.82
N ASN A 76 -5.59 5.18 -5.24
CA ASN A 76 -5.88 6.15 -6.29
C ASN A 76 -5.85 5.52 -7.70
N ALA A 77 -7.02 5.12 -8.19
CA ALA A 77 -7.22 4.69 -9.58
C ALA A 77 -7.03 5.84 -10.58
N ILE A 78 -7.26 7.08 -10.15
CA ILE A 78 -6.93 8.27 -10.91
C ILE A 78 -5.43 8.56 -10.77
N VAL A 79 -4.72 8.51 -11.88
CA VAL A 79 -3.29 8.84 -11.94
C VAL A 79 -3.06 10.21 -11.32
N ALA A 80 -2.12 10.30 -10.38
CA ALA A 80 -1.80 11.51 -9.61
C ALA A 80 -2.94 12.06 -8.72
N GLY A 81 -4.09 11.38 -8.63
CA GLY A 81 -5.23 11.80 -7.80
C GLY A 81 -4.91 11.85 -6.29
N GLY A 82 -3.91 11.10 -5.84
CA GLY A 82 -3.44 11.12 -4.45
C GLY A 82 -2.63 12.37 -4.06
N LEU A 83 -2.06 13.11 -5.02
CA LEU A 83 -1.18 14.25 -4.69
C LEU A 83 -1.91 15.38 -3.94
N PRO A 84 -3.09 15.87 -4.39
CA PRO A 84 -3.82 16.88 -3.64
C PRO A 84 -4.26 16.39 -2.26
N LEU A 85 -4.64 15.12 -2.13
CA LEU A 85 -5.01 14.51 -0.85
C LEU A 85 -3.83 14.50 0.13
N ALA A 86 -2.65 14.09 -0.35
CA ALA A 86 -1.44 14.07 0.47
C ALA A 86 -1.04 15.46 0.97
N ILE A 87 -1.12 16.46 0.08
CA ILE A 87 -0.87 17.87 0.44
C ILE A 87 -1.88 18.34 1.49
N GLY A 88 -3.15 18.03 1.32
CA GLY A 88 -4.22 18.37 2.27
C GLY A 88 -3.98 17.75 3.65
N LEU A 89 -3.62 16.46 3.71
CA LEU A 89 -3.29 15.76 4.96
C LEU A 89 -2.09 16.39 5.66
N ALA A 90 -1.00 16.64 4.93
CA ALA A 90 0.20 17.26 5.48
C ALA A 90 -0.06 18.70 5.97
N LEU A 91 -0.86 19.47 5.22
CA LEU A 91 -1.27 20.82 5.61
C LEU A 91 -2.13 20.80 6.87
N ALA A 92 -3.08 19.86 6.97
CA ALA A 92 -3.93 19.71 8.14
C ALA A 92 -3.11 19.35 9.39
N ASP A 93 -2.15 18.43 9.28
CA ASP A 93 -1.28 18.07 10.40
C ASP A 93 -0.37 19.25 10.80
N LYS A 94 0.16 20.02 9.84
CA LYS A 94 0.90 21.25 10.11
C LYS A 94 0.06 22.30 10.82
N MET A 95 -1.16 22.55 10.35
CA MET A 95 -2.09 23.52 10.96
C MET A 95 -2.53 23.10 12.38
N ALA A 96 -2.60 21.79 12.63
CA ALA A 96 -2.92 21.22 13.93
C ALA A 96 -1.70 21.12 14.87
N GLY A 97 -0.52 21.58 14.46
CA GLY A 97 0.71 21.53 15.26
C GLY A 97 1.23 20.11 15.52
N ARG A 98 0.90 19.15 14.63
CA ARG A 98 1.31 17.75 14.76
C ARG A 98 2.61 17.53 14.01
N SER A 99 3.56 16.86 14.65
CA SER A 99 4.81 16.43 13.99
C SER A 99 4.58 15.09 13.27
N ARG A 100 3.87 15.15 12.14
CA ARG A 100 3.53 13.99 11.30
C ARG A 100 3.98 14.23 9.87
N VAL A 101 4.22 13.14 9.16
CA VAL A 101 4.59 13.10 7.74
C VAL A 101 3.49 12.43 6.94
N THR A 102 3.28 12.89 5.71
CA THR A 102 2.46 12.20 4.71
C THR A 102 3.36 11.73 3.59
N ALA A 103 3.46 10.42 3.40
CA ALA A 103 4.13 9.81 2.26
C ALA A 103 3.13 9.61 1.11
N CYS A 104 3.44 10.16 -0.06
CA CYS A 104 2.64 10.00 -1.27
C CYS A 104 3.45 9.30 -2.35
N PHE A 105 2.93 8.20 -2.88
CA PHE A 105 3.58 7.41 -3.90
C PHE A 105 2.96 7.67 -5.28
N PHE A 106 3.80 7.78 -6.31
CA PHE A 106 3.39 7.86 -7.71
C PHE A 106 4.51 7.29 -8.60
N GLY A 107 4.43 6.00 -8.95
CA GLY A 107 5.54 5.31 -9.63
C GLY A 107 6.71 5.09 -8.67
N GLU A 108 7.08 3.84 -8.42
CA GLU A 108 7.81 3.44 -7.21
C GLU A 108 9.19 2.84 -7.56
N GLY A 109 10.21 2.86 -6.66
CA GLY A 109 11.57 2.22 -6.77
C GLY A 109 12.56 2.48 -5.60
N ALA A 110 13.30 1.49 -5.07
CA ALA A 110 14.05 1.42 -3.77
C ALA A 110 14.68 2.72 -3.16
N VAL A 111 14.64 2.87 -1.81
CA VAL A 111 14.73 4.24 -1.21
C VAL A 111 15.29 4.44 0.21
N GLU A 112 15.38 3.42 1.06
CA GLU A 112 15.29 3.61 2.52
C GLU A 112 16.10 4.81 3.08
N GLU A 113 17.41 4.89 2.77
CA GLU A 113 18.28 5.96 3.27
C GLU A 113 17.89 7.36 2.75
N ALA A 114 17.55 7.48 1.47
CA ALA A 114 17.09 8.73 0.89
C ALA A 114 15.74 9.17 1.50
N THR A 115 14.85 8.20 1.77
CA THR A 115 13.58 8.47 2.46
C THR A 115 13.81 8.90 3.89
N ARG A 116 14.66 8.20 4.65
CA ARG A 116 14.93 8.53 6.06
C ARG A 116 15.42 9.96 6.20
N ARG A 117 16.31 10.40 5.30
CA ARG A 117 16.77 11.80 5.23
C ARG A 117 15.64 12.77 4.89
N ALA A 118 14.79 12.45 3.92
CA ALA A 118 13.65 13.29 3.54
C ALA A 118 12.62 13.41 4.68
N VAL A 119 12.27 12.30 5.33
CA VAL A 119 11.36 12.25 6.49
C VAL A 119 11.91 13.10 7.64
N ALA A 120 13.20 12.94 7.97
CA ALA A 120 13.85 13.75 9.00
C ALA A 120 13.82 15.25 8.67
N ALA A 121 14.09 15.62 7.41
CA ALA A 121 14.04 17.01 6.97
C ALA A 121 12.62 17.60 7.03
N VAL A 122 11.59 16.85 6.61
CA VAL A 122 10.18 17.26 6.72
C VAL A 122 9.80 17.50 8.18
N ARG A 123 10.17 16.57 9.08
CA ARG A 123 9.91 16.70 10.52
C ARG A 123 10.63 17.89 11.15
N ALA A 124 11.83 18.20 10.69
CA ALA A 124 12.60 19.38 11.10
C ALA A 124 12.08 20.71 10.51
N GLY A 125 11.02 20.67 9.68
CA GLY A 125 10.39 21.86 9.13
C GLY A 125 10.94 22.34 7.79
N ALA A 126 11.78 21.55 7.10
CA ALA A 126 12.35 21.90 5.79
C ALA A 126 11.32 21.85 4.64
N GLY A 127 10.09 21.41 4.90
CA GLY A 127 9.01 21.34 3.91
C GLY A 127 9.05 20.08 3.04
N PRO A 128 8.21 20.00 1.99
CA PRO A 128 8.03 18.79 1.18
C PRO A 128 9.29 18.46 0.36
N HIS A 129 9.52 17.16 0.17
CA HIS A 129 10.61 16.62 -0.62
C HIS A 129 10.06 15.73 -1.75
N PHE A 130 10.77 15.71 -2.87
CA PHE A 130 10.49 14.81 -3.99
C PHE A 130 11.64 13.81 -4.12
N LEU A 131 11.30 12.52 -4.18
CA LEU A 131 12.28 11.45 -4.37
C LEU A 131 11.97 10.74 -5.68
N GLU A 132 12.96 10.65 -6.57
CA GLU A 132 12.84 9.85 -7.80
C GLU A 132 13.42 8.46 -7.56
N LEU A 133 12.57 7.48 -7.82
CA LEU A 133 12.66 6.13 -7.31
C LEU A 133 12.64 5.15 -8.49
N ARG A 134 13.81 4.65 -8.89
CA ARG A 134 13.95 3.87 -10.13
C ARG A 134 13.81 2.37 -9.86
N THR A 135 12.70 1.77 -10.32
CA THR A 135 12.39 0.34 -10.23
C THR A 135 12.32 -0.35 -11.58
N TYR A 136 12.07 -1.66 -11.54
CA TYR A 136 11.56 -2.41 -12.67
C TYR A 136 10.30 -3.22 -12.32
N ARG A 137 9.19 -2.99 -13.02
CA ARG A 137 7.97 -3.80 -12.90
C ARG A 137 8.14 -5.14 -13.62
N PHE A 138 8.31 -6.23 -12.87
CA PHE A 138 8.60 -7.57 -13.45
C PHE A 138 7.43 -8.17 -14.22
N ARG A 139 6.19 -7.87 -13.80
CA ARG A 139 4.97 -8.40 -14.42
C ARG A 139 4.31 -7.39 -15.36
N ALA A 140 3.28 -7.87 -16.06
CA ALA A 140 2.40 -7.07 -16.91
C ALA A 140 1.77 -5.89 -16.15
N HIS A 141 1.22 -4.90 -16.86
CA HIS A 141 0.58 -3.76 -16.21
C HIS A 141 -0.55 -4.18 -15.28
N SER A 142 -1.35 -5.14 -15.74
CA SER A 142 -2.46 -5.76 -15.04
C SER A 142 -2.64 -7.21 -15.54
N MET A 143 -3.53 -7.96 -14.91
CA MET A 143 -3.83 -9.36 -15.29
C MET A 143 -4.33 -9.53 -16.73
N ILE A 144 -4.86 -8.48 -17.36
CA ILE A 144 -5.40 -8.52 -18.73
C ILE A 144 -4.45 -7.95 -19.78
N ASP A 145 -3.28 -7.44 -19.37
CA ASP A 145 -2.32 -6.85 -20.29
C ASP A 145 -1.55 -7.96 -21.05
N PRO A 146 -1.63 -7.99 -22.39
CA PRO A 146 -0.97 -9.01 -23.21
C PRO A 146 0.55 -8.81 -23.36
N VAL A 147 1.14 -7.74 -22.81
CA VAL A 147 2.59 -7.46 -22.80
C VAL A 147 3.22 -7.49 -24.19
N ARG A 148 2.82 -6.57 -25.07
CA ARG A 148 3.31 -6.51 -26.47
C ARG A 148 4.44 -5.51 -26.71
N TYR A 149 4.91 -4.84 -25.66
CA TYR A 149 5.72 -3.61 -25.76
C TYR A 149 7.07 -3.69 -25.05
N ARG A 150 7.47 -4.87 -24.58
CA ARG A 150 8.74 -5.09 -23.88
C ARG A 150 9.37 -6.41 -24.27
N GLU A 151 10.69 -6.41 -24.34
CA GLU A 151 11.45 -7.59 -24.70
C GLU A 151 11.70 -8.49 -23.49
N LYS A 152 11.74 -9.81 -23.71
CA LYS A 152 12.03 -10.77 -22.63
C LYS A 152 13.41 -10.53 -22.01
N ALA A 153 14.37 -10.08 -22.81
CA ALA A 153 15.73 -9.75 -22.36
C ALA A 153 15.75 -8.56 -21.39
N GLU A 154 14.92 -7.53 -21.63
CA GLU A 154 14.77 -6.39 -20.72
C GLU A 154 14.22 -6.84 -19.35
N VAL A 155 13.22 -7.72 -19.36
CA VAL A 155 12.65 -8.27 -18.13
C VAL A 155 13.67 -9.13 -17.37
N ALA A 156 14.44 -9.96 -18.08
CA ALA A 156 15.50 -10.77 -17.48
C ALA A 156 16.57 -9.90 -16.81
N GLN A 157 17.00 -8.82 -17.48
CA GLN A 157 17.93 -7.85 -16.89
C GLN A 157 17.35 -7.16 -15.65
N GLY A 158 16.04 -6.88 -15.64
CA GLY A 158 15.35 -6.36 -14.47
C GLY A 158 15.43 -7.34 -13.29
N LEU A 159 15.21 -8.63 -13.53
CA LEU A 159 15.24 -9.68 -12.51
C LEU A 159 16.62 -9.90 -11.89
N GLU A 160 17.72 -9.61 -12.62
CA GLU A 160 19.07 -9.62 -12.04
C GLU A 160 19.23 -8.61 -10.88
N ARG A 161 18.30 -7.67 -10.75
CA ARG A 161 18.27 -6.64 -9.71
C ARG A 161 17.04 -6.79 -8.81
N ASP A 162 16.52 -8.01 -8.65
CA ASP A 162 15.41 -8.26 -7.73
C ASP A 162 15.78 -7.80 -6.31
N PRO A 163 15.04 -6.83 -5.73
CA PRO A 163 15.36 -6.32 -4.41
C PRO A 163 15.31 -7.36 -3.30
N ILE A 164 14.49 -8.41 -3.44
CA ILE A 164 14.40 -9.49 -2.44
C ILE A 164 15.69 -10.31 -2.46
N ASP A 165 16.17 -10.67 -3.65
CA ASP A 165 17.40 -11.45 -3.80
C ASP A 165 18.63 -10.64 -3.34
N LEU A 166 18.66 -9.34 -3.66
CA LEU A 166 19.72 -8.43 -3.22
C LEU A 166 19.74 -8.27 -1.68
N LEU A 167 18.58 -8.08 -1.06
CA LEU A 167 18.47 -7.99 0.40
C LEU A 167 18.88 -9.30 1.07
N ARG A 168 18.40 -10.44 0.55
CA ARG A 168 18.77 -11.76 1.03
C ARG A 168 20.29 -11.95 1.00
N ALA A 169 20.92 -11.71 -0.14
CA ALA A 169 22.37 -11.84 -0.29
C ALA A 169 23.14 -10.92 0.67
N ALA A 170 22.65 -9.69 0.89
CA ALA A 170 23.24 -8.76 1.84
C ALA A 170 23.15 -9.26 3.29
N LEU A 171 22.00 -9.79 3.71
CA LEU A 171 21.80 -10.34 5.05
C LEU A 171 22.61 -11.64 5.28
N GLU A 172 22.71 -12.50 4.26
CA GLU A 172 23.57 -13.70 4.31
C GLU A 172 25.04 -13.30 4.46
N ALA A 173 25.51 -12.32 3.68
CA ALA A 173 26.88 -11.80 3.77
C ALA A 173 27.18 -11.14 5.12
N ALA A 174 26.18 -10.53 5.75
CA ALA A 174 26.28 -9.96 7.10
C ALA A 174 26.20 -11.03 8.21
N GLY A 175 25.87 -12.28 7.89
CA GLY A 175 25.63 -13.35 8.87
C GLY A 175 24.32 -13.19 9.65
N GLU A 176 23.42 -12.32 9.19
CA GLU A 176 22.12 -12.03 9.82
C GLU A 176 21.00 -12.93 9.31
N LEU A 177 21.22 -13.67 8.22
CA LEU A 177 20.28 -14.65 7.68
C LEU A 177 20.85 -16.08 7.70
N PRO A 178 20.63 -16.85 8.79
CA PRO A 178 20.94 -18.27 8.80
C PRO A 178 20.13 -19.03 7.75
N GLU A 179 20.71 -20.08 7.16
CA GLU A 179 20.09 -20.86 6.07
C GLU A 179 18.66 -21.33 6.40
N ARG A 180 18.43 -21.75 7.64
CA ARG A 180 17.11 -22.19 8.10
C ARG A 180 16.10 -21.05 8.25
N MET A 181 16.55 -19.84 8.59
CA MET A 181 15.67 -18.70 8.83
C MET A 181 14.91 -18.29 7.57
N TRP A 182 15.55 -18.37 6.40
CA TRP A 182 14.89 -18.10 5.13
C TRP A 182 13.72 -19.07 4.87
N ALA A 183 13.96 -20.37 5.04
CA ALA A 183 12.92 -21.39 4.84
C ALA A 183 11.78 -21.24 5.86
N ASP A 184 12.10 -20.94 7.13
CA ASP A 184 11.11 -20.71 8.19
C ASP A 184 10.26 -19.46 7.88
N LEU A 185 10.85 -18.37 7.36
CA LEU A 185 10.12 -17.18 6.92
C LEU A 185 9.16 -17.49 5.77
N GLN A 186 9.61 -18.24 4.76
CA GLN A 186 8.76 -18.65 3.64
C GLN A 186 7.56 -19.47 4.12
N ALA A 187 7.78 -20.46 4.98
CA ALA A 187 6.71 -21.28 5.54
C ALA A 187 5.72 -20.47 6.38
N SER A 188 6.22 -19.48 7.14
CA SER A 188 5.36 -18.56 7.89
C SER A 188 4.49 -17.70 6.97
N VAL A 189 5.07 -17.15 5.90
CA VAL A 189 4.34 -16.35 4.91
C VAL A 189 3.28 -17.20 4.21
N ASP A 190 3.61 -18.43 3.79
CA ASP A 190 2.64 -19.35 3.15
C ASP A 190 1.46 -19.64 4.09
N THR A 191 1.73 -19.83 5.38
CA THR A 191 0.69 -20.04 6.40
C THR A 191 -0.21 -18.82 6.55
N GLU A 192 0.37 -17.61 6.63
CA GLU A 192 -0.40 -16.36 6.74
C GLU A 192 -1.25 -16.10 5.49
N VAL A 193 -0.69 -16.34 4.30
CA VAL A 193 -1.40 -16.20 3.02
C VAL A 193 -2.56 -17.19 2.95
N GLN A 194 -2.36 -18.45 3.33
CA GLN A 194 -3.43 -19.44 3.33
C GLN A 194 -4.55 -19.04 4.32
N ALA A 195 -4.20 -18.60 5.53
CA ALA A 195 -5.19 -18.14 6.49
C ALA A 195 -5.98 -16.91 5.99
N ALA A 196 -5.33 -16.01 5.26
CA ALA A 196 -5.99 -14.86 4.64
C ALA A 196 -6.94 -15.28 3.51
N VAL A 197 -6.57 -16.29 2.71
CA VAL A 197 -7.43 -16.89 1.69
C VAL A 197 -8.65 -17.53 2.34
N ASP A 198 -8.45 -18.39 3.34
CA ASP A 198 -9.54 -19.07 4.06
C ASP A 198 -10.52 -18.05 4.68
N PHE A 199 -10.00 -16.98 5.28
CA PHE A 199 -10.80 -15.89 5.82
C PHE A 199 -11.63 -15.18 4.73
N ALA A 200 -11.02 -14.88 3.59
CA ALA A 200 -11.71 -14.20 2.50
C ALA A 200 -12.76 -15.12 1.86
N GLU A 201 -12.46 -16.40 1.62
CA GLU A 201 -13.41 -17.37 1.06
C GLU A 201 -14.62 -17.62 1.97
N ALA A 202 -14.45 -17.51 3.29
CA ALA A 202 -15.55 -17.55 4.26
C ALA A 202 -16.36 -16.23 4.35
N GLY A 203 -15.98 -15.21 3.57
CA GLY A 203 -16.61 -13.89 3.57
C GLY A 203 -18.03 -13.88 3.01
N THR A 204 -18.74 -12.78 3.28
CA THR A 204 -20.13 -12.58 2.86
C THR A 204 -20.23 -11.49 1.81
N ALA A 205 -20.98 -11.74 0.74
CA ALA A 205 -21.31 -10.71 -0.24
C ALA A 205 -22.10 -9.55 0.41
N GLN A 206 -21.86 -8.33 -0.09
CA GLN A 206 -22.62 -7.16 0.34
C GLN A 206 -24.12 -7.31 -0.01
N PRO A 207 -25.04 -7.09 0.94
CA PRO A 207 -26.47 -7.02 0.65
C PRO A 207 -26.78 -5.88 -0.33
N VAL A 208 -27.66 -6.12 -1.30
CA VAL A 208 -28.04 -5.13 -2.32
C VAL A 208 -28.68 -3.89 -1.69
N GLU A 209 -29.38 -4.07 -0.57
CA GLU A 209 -30.04 -3.01 0.20
C GLU A 209 -29.04 -1.97 0.73
N ASN A 210 -27.77 -2.37 0.92
CA ASN A 210 -26.72 -1.50 1.44
C ASN A 210 -25.98 -0.72 0.34
N LEU A 211 -26.33 -0.91 -0.94
CA LEU A 211 -25.59 -0.33 -2.08
C LEU A 211 -25.47 1.20 -2.00
N THR A 212 -26.52 1.89 -1.55
CA THR A 212 -26.56 3.35 -1.44
C THR A 212 -26.10 3.88 -0.08
N ARG A 213 -25.81 3.00 0.88
CA ARG A 213 -25.34 3.40 2.21
C ARG A 213 -24.00 4.11 2.08
N HIS A 214 -23.77 5.18 2.85
CA HIS A 214 -22.56 6.02 2.84
C HIS A 214 -22.32 6.86 1.58
N VAL A 215 -23.28 6.93 0.65
CA VAL A 215 -23.23 7.97 -0.42
C VAL A 215 -23.35 9.36 0.18
N TYR A 216 -24.14 9.49 1.25
CA TYR A 216 -24.22 10.67 2.10
C TYR A 216 -24.11 10.24 3.56
N THR A 217 -23.79 11.19 4.44
CA THR A 217 -24.03 11.01 5.87
C THR A 217 -25.51 10.77 6.12
N GLU A 218 -25.83 9.90 7.07
CA GLU A 218 -27.20 9.77 7.55
C GLU A 218 -27.63 11.15 8.11
N ARG A 219 -28.84 11.58 7.78
CA ARG A 219 -29.40 12.84 8.30
C ARG A 219 -29.88 12.57 9.72
N ASP A 220 -29.44 13.37 10.68
CA ASP A 220 -30.03 13.37 12.01
C ASP A 220 -31.50 13.78 11.90
N VAL A 221 -32.39 12.86 12.26
CA VAL A 221 -33.86 13.02 12.17
C VAL A 221 -34.36 14.20 13.03
N THR A 222 -33.53 14.68 13.97
CA THR A 222 -33.83 15.82 14.85
C THR A 222 -33.76 17.20 14.19
N GLU A 223 -33.19 17.36 13.00
CA GLU A 223 -33.17 18.66 12.31
C GLU A 223 -34.42 18.90 11.44
N GLN A 224 -35.24 17.87 11.22
CA GLN A 224 -36.42 17.95 10.36
C GLN A 224 -37.63 18.67 11.00
N GLU A 225 -37.61 18.90 12.33
CA GLU A 225 -38.67 19.61 13.06
C GLU A 225 -38.37 21.11 13.27
N ARG A 226 -37.30 21.65 12.68
CA ARG A 226 -36.90 23.07 12.81
C ARG A 226 -37.08 23.92 11.54
N SER A 227 -37.83 23.47 10.54
CA SER A 227 -38.23 24.30 9.38
C SER A 227 -39.70 24.67 9.41
#